data_AF-A0A924VL35-F1
#
_entry.id   AF-A0A924VL35-F1
#
_cell.length_a   1.000
_cell.length_b   1.000
_cell.length_c   1.000
_cell.angle_alpha   90.00
_cell.angle_beta   90.00
_cell.angle_gamma   90.00
#
_symmetry.space_group_name_H-M   'P 1'
#
loop_
_entity.id
_entity.type
_entity.pdbx_description
1 polymer ?
#
loop_
_entity_poly.entity_id
_entity_poly.type
_entity_poly.pdbx_seq_one_letter_code
_entity_poly.pdbx_strand_id
1 'polypeptide(L)'
;MVDVDDGTRVTGTLTAWNDDRGFGFLTTDVGDRRVFVHISAFPRASVRPVLGESVSFEIETAPDGRSLARRVTGERMVRAAAAPRKAAESPRRRFARRILGGRRPASFDY
;
A
#
# COMPACT_ATOMS: atom_id res chain seq x y z
N MET A 1 -34.04 -4.36 -1.14
CA MET A 1 -32.93 -4.34 -2.11
C MET A 1 -31.77 -3.68 -1.38
N VAL A 2 -30.82 -4.47 -0.86
CA VAL A 2 -29.66 -3.92 -0.16
C VAL A 2 -28.72 -3.33 -1.21
N ASP A 3 -28.73 -2.01 -1.31
CA ASP A 3 -27.73 -1.27 -2.05
C ASP A 3 -26.41 -1.43 -1.28
N VAL A 4 -25.37 -1.95 -1.95
CA VAL A 4 -24.05 -2.08 -1.33
C VAL A 4 -23.42 -0.70 -1.47
N ASP A 5 -23.49 0.10 -0.40
CA ASP A 5 -22.99 1.48 -0.34
C ASP A 5 -21.55 1.58 -0.91
N ASP A 6 -21.41 2.41 -1.94
CA ASP A 6 -20.25 2.74 -2.80
C ASP A 6 -19.04 3.34 -2.03
N GLY A 7 -18.58 2.64 -1.01
CA GLY A 7 -17.55 3.13 -0.09
C GLY A 7 -17.40 2.29 1.17
N THR A 8 -18.23 1.26 1.31
CA THR A 8 -18.11 0.27 2.38
C THR A 8 -16.96 -0.68 2.06
N ARG A 9 -16.04 -0.84 3.03
CA ARG A 9 -14.98 -1.83 2.93
C ARG A 9 -15.58 -3.23 2.96
N VAL A 10 -15.32 -4.01 1.93
CA VAL A 10 -15.77 -5.40 1.79
C VAL A 10 -14.58 -6.36 1.83
N THR A 11 -14.89 -7.62 2.11
CA THR A 11 -13.96 -8.74 1.98
C THR A 11 -14.31 -9.58 0.76
N GLY A 12 -13.29 -10.11 0.11
CA GLY A 12 -13.47 -11.05 -0.99
C GLY A 12 -12.21 -11.85 -1.23
N THR A 13 -12.30 -12.74 -2.21
CA THR A 13 -11.21 -13.67 -2.56
C THR A 13 -10.75 -13.38 -3.98
N LEU A 14 -9.43 -13.38 -4.18
CA LEU A 14 -8.86 -13.22 -5.51
C LEU A 14 -9.02 -14.52 -6.31
N THR A 15 -9.96 -14.54 -7.26
CA THR A 15 -10.24 -15.73 -8.06
C THR A 15 -9.46 -15.75 -9.36
N ALA A 16 -9.08 -14.58 -9.89
CA ALA A 16 -8.26 -14.47 -11.09
C ALA A 16 -7.25 -13.33 -10.97
N TRP A 17 -6.03 -13.57 -11.46
CA TRP A 17 -4.94 -12.61 -11.51
C TRP A 17 -4.09 -12.88 -12.75
N ASN A 18 -3.79 -11.82 -13.49
CA ASN A 18 -2.86 -11.83 -14.59
C ASN A 18 -1.70 -10.88 -14.25
N ASP A 19 -0.54 -11.45 -13.93
CA ASP A 19 0.65 -10.70 -13.53
C ASP A 19 1.27 -9.92 -14.70
N ASP A 20 1.26 -10.51 -15.90
CA ASP A 20 1.78 -9.90 -17.13
C ASP A 20 1.04 -8.61 -17.47
N ARG A 21 -0.30 -8.65 -17.34
CA ARG A 21 -1.16 -7.48 -17.60
C ARG A 21 -1.46 -6.64 -16.36
N GLY A 22 -1.09 -7.09 -15.17
CA GLY A 22 -1.32 -6.38 -13.91
C GLY A 22 -2.79 -6.15 -13.56
N PHE A 23 -3.69 -7.08 -13.87
CA PHE A 23 -5.11 -6.98 -13.47
C PHE A 23 -5.67 -8.32 -13.02
N GLY A 24 -6.79 -8.28 -12.32
CA GLY A 24 -7.49 -9.47 -11.85
C GLY A 24 -8.96 -9.24 -11.55
N PHE A 25 -9.57 -10.28 -11.00
CA PHE A 25 -10.95 -10.26 -10.52
C PHE A 25 -11.01 -10.81 -9.10
N LEU A 26 -11.75 -10.07 -8.28
CA LEU A 26 -12.08 -10.42 -6.91
C LEU A 26 -13.53 -10.86 -6.86
N THR A 27 -13.81 -11.91 -6.10
CA THR A 27 -15.17 -12.34 -5.81
C THR A 27 -15.50 -11.95 -4.38
N THR A 28 -16.52 -11.14 -4.21
CA THR A 28 -17.01 -10.75 -2.88
C THR A 28 -17.73 -11.91 -2.22
N ASP A 29 -17.62 -12.02 -0.89
CA ASP A 29 -18.46 -12.94 -0.13
C ASP A 29 -19.91 -12.42 -0.05
N VAL A 30 -20.05 -11.09 -0.05
CA VAL A 30 -21.34 -10.40 -0.03
C VAL A 30 -21.87 -10.26 -1.46
N GLY A 31 -22.42 -11.36 -1.98
CA GLY A 31 -23.00 -11.50 -3.30
C GLY A 31 -21.99 -11.92 -4.36
N ASP A 32 -22.39 -12.77 -5.31
CA ASP A 32 -21.60 -13.29 -6.44
C ASP A 32 -21.15 -12.23 -7.47
N ARG A 33 -20.90 -10.99 -7.02
CA ARG A 33 -20.39 -9.92 -7.86
C ARG A 33 -18.89 -10.10 -8.06
N ARG A 34 -18.48 -9.98 -9.32
CA ARG A 34 -17.07 -9.93 -9.71
C ARG A 34 -16.62 -8.49 -9.76
N VAL A 35 -15.61 -8.17 -8.98
CA VAL A 35 -15.05 -6.83 -8.87
C VAL A 35 -13.71 -6.81 -9.59
N PHE A 36 -13.56 -5.87 -10.52
CA PHE A 36 -12.34 -5.72 -11.29
C PHE A 36 -11.27 -5.04 -10.44
N VAL A 37 -10.05 -5.57 -10.45
CA VAL A 37 -8.91 -5.01 -9.73
C VAL A 37 -7.73 -4.77 -10.66
N HIS A 38 -7.09 -3.62 -10.51
CA HIS A 38 -5.86 -3.26 -11.22
C HIS A 38 -4.67 -3.25 -10.27
N ILE A 39 -3.46 -3.53 -10.76
CA ILE A 39 -2.21 -3.48 -9.97
C ILE A 39 -2.02 -2.10 -9.30
N SER A 40 -2.51 -1.03 -9.94
CA SER A 40 -2.48 0.33 -9.37
C SER A 40 -3.32 0.50 -8.12
N ALA A 41 -4.32 -0.37 -7.89
CA ALA A 41 -5.12 -0.36 -6.67
C ALA A 41 -4.36 -0.96 -5.47
N PHE A 42 -3.27 -1.69 -5.73
CA PHE A 42 -2.37 -2.20 -4.72
C PHE A 42 -1.25 -1.18 -4.43
N PRO A 43 -0.84 -1.01 -3.16
CA PRO A 43 0.27 -0.14 -2.84
C PRO A 43 1.59 -0.72 -3.40
N ARG A 44 2.47 0.14 -3.92
CA ARG A 44 3.78 -0.22 -4.52
C ARG A 44 4.70 -1.07 -3.65
N ALA A 45 4.46 -1.11 -2.33
CA ALA A 45 5.21 -1.90 -1.36
C ALA A 45 4.57 -3.28 -1.07
N SER A 46 3.51 -3.65 -1.80
CA SER A 46 2.74 -4.87 -1.54
C SER A 46 3.39 -6.13 -2.12
N VAL A 47 3.26 -7.21 -1.37
CA VAL A 47 3.40 -8.59 -1.83
C VAL A 47 2.52 -8.81 -3.06
N ARG A 48 3.02 -9.59 -4.03
CA ARG A 48 2.26 -9.95 -5.25
C ARG A 48 0.95 -10.62 -4.86
N PRO A 49 -0.19 -10.23 -5.45
CA PRO A 49 -1.48 -10.83 -5.13
C PRO A 49 -1.48 -12.31 -5.51
N VAL A 50 -1.99 -13.15 -4.62
CA VAL A 50 -2.02 -14.61 -4.76
C VAL A 50 -3.45 -15.07 -4.99
N LEU A 51 -3.63 -15.98 -5.94
CA LEU A 51 -4.92 -16.61 -6.21
C LEU A 51 -5.41 -17.40 -4.99
N GLY A 52 -6.68 -17.25 -4.64
CA GLY A 52 -7.29 -17.87 -3.47
C GLY A 52 -7.01 -17.14 -2.16
N GLU A 53 -6.30 -16.00 -2.16
CA GLU A 53 -6.08 -15.21 -0.95
C GLU A 53 -7.30 -14.32 -0.65
N SER A 54 -7.68 -14.27 0.63
CA SER A 54 -8.69 -13.34 1.14
C SER A 54 -8.10 -11.95 1.30
N VAL A 55 -8.77 -10.96 0.73
CA VAL A 55 -8.33 -9.56 0.74
C VAL A 55 -9.51 -8.64 1.05
N SER A 56 -9.22 -7.53 1.72
CA SER A 56 -10.19 -6.46 1.97
C SER A 56 -10.01 -5.33 0.97
N PHE A 57 -11.09 -4.84 0.39
CA PHE A 57 -11.08 -3.76 -0.59
C PHE A 57 -12.34 -2.89 -0.49
N GLU A 58 -12.29 -1.70 -1.07
CA GLU A 58 -13.46 -0.84 -1.23
C GLU A 58 -14.01 -1.04 -2.65
N ILE A 59 -15.32 -1.23 -2.77
CA ILE A 59 -16.00 -1.27 -4.08
C ILE A 59 -16.36 0.16 -4.46
N GLU A 60 -15.93 0.57 -5.65
CA GLU A 60 -16.31 1.83 -6.28
C GLU A 60 -17.03 1.51 -7.60
N THR A 61 -18.13 2.21 -7.86
CA THR A 61 -18.94 2.07 -9.05
C THR A 61 -18.36 2.97 -10.11
N ALA A 62 -17.81 2.37 -11.17
CA ALA A 62 -17.32 3.13 -12.31
C ALA A 62 -18.48 3.88 -12.99
N PRO A 63 -18.21 4.99 -13.69
CA PRO A 63 -19.18 5.63 -14.58
C PRO A 63 -19.70 4.67 -15.68
N ASP A 64 -18.94 3.61 -15.98
CA ASP A 64 -19.33 2.50 -16.88
C ASP A 64 -20.29 1.48 -16.23
N GLY A 65 -20.71 1.68 -14.98
CA GLY A 65 -21.59 0.77 -14.23
C GLY A 65 -20.93 -0.52 -13.74
N ARG A 66 -19.59 -0.61 -13.80
CA ARG A 66 -18.82 -1.78 -13.33
C ARG A 66 -18.27 -1.54 -11.93
N SER A 67 -18.25 -2.59 -11.12
CA SER A 67 -17.63 -2.57 -9.79
C SER A 67 -16.10 -2.65 -9.90
N LEU A 68 -15.41 -1.65 -9.38
CA LEU A 68 -13.96 -1.52 -9.31
C LEU A 68 -13.48 -1.66 -7.87
N ALA A 69 -12.39 -2.40 -7.66
CA ALA A 69 -11.77 -2.51 -6.34
C ALA A 69 -10.72 -1.40 -6.16
N ARG A 70 -10.82 -0.66 -5.06
CA ARG A 70 -9.81 0.31 -4.62
C ARG A 70 -9.24 -0.05 -3.25
N ARG A 71 -8.03 0.46 -2.98
CA ARG A 71 -7.33 0.32 -1.68
C ARG A 71 -7.25 -1.13 -1.19
N VAL A 72 -6.84 -2.03 -2.08
CA VAL A 72 -6.80 -3.46 -1.78
C VAL A 72 -5.74 -3.74 -0.72
N THR A 73 -6.17 -4.43 0.34
CA THR A 73 -5.35 -4.82 1.49
C THR A 73 -5.45 -6.33 1.66
N GLY A 74 -4.38 -7.08 1.35
CA GLY A 74 -4.36 -8.53 1.54
C GLY A 74 -4.16 -8.93 3.00
N GLU A 75 -4.69 -10.07 3.45
CA GLU A 75 -4.53 -10.53 4.84
C GLU A 75 -3.06 -10.80 5.20
N ARG A 76 -2.26 -11.37 4.27
CA ARG A 76 -0.79 -11.43 4.43
C ARG A 76 -0.16 -10.05 4.51
N MET A 77 -0.76 -9.07 3.82
CA MET A 77 -0.34 -7.67 3.86
C MET A 77 -0.67 -7.02 5.20
N VAL A 78 -1.82 -7.33 5.83
CA VAL A 78 -2.15 -6.82 7.17
C VAL A 78 -1.20 -7.40 8.21
N ARG A 79 -0.85 -8.70 8.11
CA ARG A 79 0.12 -9.32 9.04
C ARG A 79 1.52 -8.72 8.93
N ALA A 80 1.93 -8.32 7.72
CA ALA A 80 3.19 -7.60 7.49
C ALA A 80 3.12 -6.11 7.88
N ALA A 81 1.97 -5.45 7.70
CA ALA A 81 1.75 -4.04 8.03
C ALA A 81 1.40 -3.79 9.50
N ALA A 82 0.96 -4.81 10.24
CA ALA A 82 0.70 -4.78 11.68
C ALA A 82 1.97 -4.89 12.53
N ALA A 83 3.16 -4.98 11.92
CA ALA A 83 4.39 -4.66 12.62
C ALA A 83 4.35 -3.17 13.00
N PRO A 84 4.60 -2.80 14.27
CA PRO A 84 4.52 -1.40 14.67
C PRO A 84 5.50 -0.60 13.83
N ARG A 85 4.99 0.38 13.08
CA ARG A 85 5.81 1.45 12.48
C ARG A 85 6.37 2.32 13.60
N LYS A 86 7.26 1.77 14.43
CA LYS A 86 8.16 2.55 15.28
C LYS A 86 9.30 3.04 14.39
N ALA A 87 9.54 4.35 14.45
CA ALA A 87 10.72 5.04 13.94
C ALA A 87 10.79 5.32 12.42
N ALA A 88 10.01 6.30 11.98
CA ALA A 88 10.51 7.26 10.99
C ALA A 88 10.02 8.67 11.36
N GLU A 89 10.17 9.03 12.65
CA GLU A 89 10.15 10.43 13.03
C GLU A 89 11.54 11.00 12.72
N SER A 90 11.59 11.79 11.66
CA SER A 90 12.78 12.47 11.17
C SER A 90 13.47 13.23 12.30
N PRO A 91 14.76 12.96 12.64
CA PRO A 91 15.51 13.95 13.39
C PRO A 91 15.74 15.10 12.41
N ARG A 92 14.89 16.11 12.56
CA ARG A 92 15.10 17.47 12.06
C ARG A 92 16.59 17.78 12.19
N ARG A 93 17.31 17.79 11.07
CA ARG A 93 18.71 18.26 10.99
C ARG A 93 18.69 19.73 11.38
N ARG A 94 18.77 19.99 12.68
CA ARG A 94 18.99 21.33 13.22
C ARG A 94 20.39 21.74 12.77
N PHE A 95 20.41 22.80 11.99
CA PHE A 95 21.56 23.69 11.86
C PHE A 95 22.16 23.95 13.24
N ALA A 96 23.39 23.48 13.45
CA ALA A 96 24.26 23.98 14.49
C ALA A 96 25.47 24.61 13.80
N ARG A 97 25.34 25.91 13.50
CA ARG A 97 26.50 26.79 13.39
C ARG A 97 27.24 26.71 14.71
N ARG A 98 28.50 26.28 14.71
CA ARG A 98 29.47 26.68 15.73
C ARG A 98 30.69 27.23 15.01
N ILE A 99 30.85 28.53 15.18
CA ILE A 99 32.00 29.33 14.77
C ILE A 99 33.06 29.21 15.87
N LEU A 100 34.33 29.32 15.45
CA LEU A 100 35.52 29.76 16.19
C LEU A 100 36.43 28.71 16.85
N GLY A 101 37.71 28.74 16.43
CA GLY A 101 38.87 28.44 17.29
C GLY A 101 39.83 27.39 16.74
N GLY A 102 40.97 27.80 16.18
CA GLY A 102 42.04 26.84 15.84
C GLY A 102 43.18 27.36 14.97
N ARG A 103 43.71 28.55 15.28
CA ARG A 103 44.92 29.09 14.67
C ARG A 103 46.13 28.29 15.17
N ARG A 104 46.90 27.66 14.28
CA ARG A 104 48.39 27.75 14.15
C ARG A 104 48.97 26.55 13.38
N PRO A 105 49.77 26.78 12.31
CA PRO A 105 50.63 25.76 11.72
C PRO A 105 51.91 25.60 12.55
N ALA A 106 52.40 24.38 12.70
CA ALA A 106 53.76 24.11 13.15
C ALA A 106 54.50 23.42 12.00
N SER A 107 55.45 24.15 11.43
CA SER A 107 56.56 23.56 10.70
C SER A 107 57.21 22.50 11.57
N PHE A 108 57.57 21.36 10.99
CA PHE A 108 58.68 20.58 11.51
C PHE A 108 59.60 20.22 10.35
N ASP A 109 60.77 20.84 10.44
CA ASP A 109 61.99 20.56 9.73
C ASP A 109 62.35 19.07 9.88
N TYR A 110 62.62 18.39 8.77
CA TYR A 110 63.78 17.52 8.62
C TYR A 110 64.01 17.19 7.15
#